data_AF-A0A7J8B2R4-F1
#
_entry.id   AF-A0A7J8B2R4-F1
#
_cell.length_a   1.000
_cell.length_b   1.000
_cell.length_c   1.000
_cell.angle_alpha   90.00
_cell.angle_beta   90.00
_cell.angle_gamma   90.00
#
_symmetry.space_group_name_H-M   'P 1'
#
loop_
_entity.id
_entity.type
_entity.pdbx_description
1 polymer ?
#
loop_
_entity_poly.entity_id
_entity_poly.type
_entity_poly.pdbx_seq_one_letter_code
_entity_poly.pdbx_strand_id
1 'polypeptide(L)'
;MAFLYTNNKLTEREIRKAVPFIIAPKILRYLAINLTKETKNLYSENFRMLKKDTEEDMNKRKNISCSWTGRINIINRSILPNATYKFNPILIKIPTAYFKDLKQILQKFFVNKIRPQIVTAILRKNNNVGGLTIPDIKLYYKATILKTAWYWHKYRHIDQGNRTENPEIDPSQYAQLIFDKGDKSIQ
;
A
#
# COMPACT_ATOMS: atom_id res chain seq x y z
N MET A 1 -10.15 4.50 18.73
CA MET A 1 -9.06 5.47 18.52
C MET A 1 -9.28 6.10 17.15
N ALA A 2 -9.20 7.42 17.02
CA ALA A 2 -9.56 8.12 15.76
C ALA A 2 -8.66 9.34 15.50
N PHE A 3 -8.65 9.82 14.26
CA PHE A 3 -8.05 11.11 13.94
C PHE A 3 -9.07 12.23 14.06
N LEU A 4 -8.60 13.38 14.51
CA LEU A 4 -9.37 14.62 14.50
C LEU A 4 -8.80 15.54 13.41
N TYR A 5 -9.65 15.91 12.46
CA TYR A 5 -9.33 16.85 11.39
C TYR A 5 -9.98 18.20 11.69
N THR A 6 -9.26 19.05 12.42
CA THR A 6 -9.67 20.43 12.71
C THR A 6 -8.47 21.36 12.53
N ASN A 7 -8.69 22.50 11.87
CA ASN A 7 -7.63 23.50 11.66
C ASN A 7 -7.46 24.42 12.89
N ASN A 8 -8.44 24.46 13.79
CA ASN A 8 -8.42 25.28 15.00
C ASN A 8 -8.01 24.46 16.24
N LYS A 9 -6.97 24.94 16.94
CA LYS A 9 -6.40 24.29 18.14
C LYS A 9 -7.31 24.36 19.36
N LEU A 10 -8.18 25.38 19.46
CA LEU A 10 -9.11 25.55 20.58
C LEU A 10 -10.22 24.51 20.51
N THR A 11 -10.88 24.40 19.36
CA THR A 11 -11.91 23.37 19.13
C THR A 11 -11.34 21.96 19.23
N GLU A 12 -10.10 21.72 18.79
CA GLU A 12 -9.44 20.43 19.01
C GLU A 12 -9.37 20.03 20.49
N ARG A 13 -9.08 20.99 21.39
CA ARG A 13 -9.01 20.74 22.83
C ARG A 13 -10.38 20.48 23.44
N GLU A 14 -11.40 21.20 23.00
CA GLU A 14 -12.77 21.03 23.48
C GLU A 14 -13.33 19.67 23.06
N ILE A 15 -13.17 19.30 21.79
CA ILE A 15 -13.63 18.01 21.26
C ILE A 15 -12.90 16.86 21.96
N ARG A 16 -11.60 16.99 22.22
CA ARG A 16 -10.83 16.00 23.01
C ARG A 16 -11.36 15.79 24.42
N LYS A 17 -11.98 16.80 25.03
CA LYS A 17 -12.59 16.70 26.37
C LYS A 17 -14.02 16.14 26.31
N ALA A 18 -14.76 16.44 25.25
CA ALA A 18 -16.16 16.06 25.10
C ALA A 18 -16.35 14.60 24.67
N VAL A 19 -15.39 14.06 23.93
CA VAL A 19 -15.54 12.78 23.25
C VAL A 19 -14.98 11.62 24.10
N PRO A 20 -15.70 10.48 24.21
CA PRO A 20 -15.29 9.36 25.08
C PRO A 20 -14.15 8.50 24.50
N PHE A 21 -13.70 8.74 23.27
CA PHE A 21 -12.64 7.96 22.61
C PHE A 21 -11.29 8.70 22.54
N ILE A 22 -10.22 7.91 22.56
CA ILE A 22 -8.85 8.41 22.44
C ILE A 22 -8.58 8.93 21.02
N ILE A 23 -8.23 10.21 20.91
CA ILE A 23 -7.82 10.85 19.65
C ILE A 23 -6.32 10.66 19.45
N ALA A 24 -5.93 10.00 18.36
CA ALA A 24 -4.54 9.79 18.00
C ALA A 24 -3.94 11.12 17.48
N PRO A 25 -2.78 11.57 18.01
CA PRO A 25 -2.23 12.87 17.64
C PRO A 25 -1.56 12.89 16.27
N LYS A 26 -0.93 11.78 15.84
CA LYS A 26 -0.12 11.73 14.60
C LYS A 26 -0.26 10.42 13.82
N ILE A 27 -0.09 9.29 14.50
CA ILE A 27 -0.08 7.96 13.89
C ILE A 27 -1.05 7.06 14.65
N LEU A 28 -1.83 6.28 13.92
CA LEU A 28 -2.71 5.24 14.43
C LEU A 28 -2.33 3.94 13.73
N ARG A 29 -1.96 2.93 14.51
CA ARG A 29 -1.63 1.61 13.96
C ARG A 29 -2.90 0.75 13.94
N TYR A 30 -3.28 0.28 12.76
CA TYR A 30 -4.38 -0.64 12.57
C TYR A 30 -3.93 -1.76 11.64
N LEU A 31 -4.12 -3.02 12.05
CA LEU A 31 -3.82 -4.17 11.20
C LEU A 31 -2.40 -4.16 10.59
N ALA A 32 -1.41 -3.74 11.38
CA ALA A 32 -0.01 -3.55 10.97
C ALA A 32 0.24 -2.49 9.89
N ILE A 33 -0.72 -1.60 9.68
CA ILE A 33 -0.62 -0.42 8.82
C ILE A 33 -0.62 0.82 9.72
N ASN A 34 0.32 1.71 9.48
CA ASN A 34 0.43 3.00 10.14
C ASN A 34 -0.40 4.00 9.36
N LEU A 35 -1.61 4.27 9.84
CA LEU A 35 -2.41 5.38 9.35
C LEU A 35 -1.84 6.67 9.93
N THR A 36 -1.68 7.68 9.11
CA THR A 36 -1.17 9.00 9.52
C THR A 36 -2.26 10.04 9.32
N LYS A 37 -2.31 11.04 10.19
CA LYS A 37 -3.25 12.17 10.03
C LYS A 37 -3.06 12.84 8.65
N GLU A 38 -1.81 13.05 8.24
CA GLU A 38 -1.48 13.59 6.91
C GLU A 38 -1.24 12.48 5.88
N THR A 39 -1.85 12.60 4.69
CA THR A 39 -1.73 11.60 3.62
C THR A 39 -0.32 11.50 3.03
N LYS A 40 0.48 12.57 3.10
CA LYS A 40 1.85 12.63 2.57
C LYS A 40 2.79 11.62 3.25
N ASN A 41 2.55 11.34 4.54
CA ASN A 41 3.41 10.49 5.36
C ASN A 41 3.04 9.00 5.28
N LEU A 42 1.86 8.66 4.73
CA LEU A 42 1.41 7.28 4.60
C LEU A 42 2.41 6.42 3.81
N TYR A 43 3.07 7.00 2.81
CA TYR A 43 4.07 6.28 2.02
C TYR A 43 5.31 5.91 2.86
N SER A 44 5.90 6.89 3.53
CA SER A 44 7.13 6.72 4.31
C SER A 44 6.93 5.78 5.49
N GLU A 45 5.80 5.88 6.19
CA GLU A 45 5.51 5.07 7.36
C GLU A 45 5.27 3.59 7.05
N ASN A 46 4.76 3.26 5.86
CA ASN A 46 4.33 1.89 5.53
C ASN A 46 5.25 1.17 4.54
N PHE A 47 5.58 1.81 3.41
CA PHE A 47 6.28 1.15 2.32
C PHE A 47 7.79 1.13 2.51
N ARG A 48 8.36 2.16 3.16
CA ARG A 48 9.78 2.15 3.53
C ARG A 48 10.09 0.99 4.48
N MET A 49 9.21 0.77 5.46
CA MET A 49 9.31 -0.35 6.39
C MET A 49 9.17 -1.68 5.66
N LEU A 50 8.16 -1.83 4.78
CA LEU A 50 8.00 -3.05 3.96
C LEU A 50 9.26 -3.39 3.16
N LYS A 51 9.92 -2.39 2.55
CA LYS A 51 11.17 -2.60 1.80
C LYS A 51 12.29 -3.08 2.72
N LYS A 52 12.44 -2.46 3.89
CA LYS A 52 13.46 -2.83 4.88
C LYS A 52 13.25 -4.26 5.39
N ASP A 53 12.02 -4.60 5.76
CA ASP A 53 11.66 -5.94 6.24
C ASP A 53 11.95 -6.99 5.14
N THR A 54 11.60 -6.67 3.89
CA THR A 54 11.89 -7.53 2.74
C THR A 54 13.39 -7.74 2.56
N GLU A 55 14.20 -6.68 2.65
CA GLU A 55 15.65 -6.76 2.50
C GLU A 55 16.28 -7.61 3.62
N GLU A 56 15.85 -7.40 4.87
CA GLU A 56 16.31 -8.17 6.02
C GLU A 56 15.95 -9.66 5.89
N ASP A 57 14.71 -9.97 5.51
CA ASP A 57 14.26 -11.35 5.27
C ASP A 57 15.05 -12.03 4.16
N MET A 58 15.32 -11.32 3.06
CA MET A 58 16.14 -11.86 1.97
C MET A 58 17.59 -12.09 2.40
N ASN A 59 18.16 -11.20 3.20
CA ASN A 59 19.51 -11.36 3.73
C ASN A 59 19.61 -12.56 4.67
N LYS A 60 18.64 -12.74 5.58
CA LYS A 60 18.56 -13.92 6.46
C LYS A 60 18.46 -15.22 5.67
N ARG A 61 17.63 -15.22 4.61
CA ARG A 61 17.39 -16.42 3.79
C ARG A 61 18.42 -16.65 2.69
N LYS A 62 19.35 -15.72 2.48
CA LYS A 62 20.33 -15.77 1.38
C LYS A 62 21.22 -17.01 1.44
N ASN A 63 21.56 -17.46 2.66
CA ASN A 63 22.46 -18.58 2.92
C ASN A 63 21.78 -19.95 2.88
N ILE A 64 20.44 -19.99 2.74
CA ILE A 64 19.70 -21.25 2.65
C ILE A 64 20.05 -21.93 1.31
N SER A 65 20.48 -23.19 1.38
CA SER A 65 20.64 -24.05 0.22
C SER A 65 19.25 -24.33 -0.36
N CYS A 66 18.93 -23.66 -1.46
CA CYS A 66 17.62 -23.77 -2.11
C CYS A 66 17.80 -23.69 -3.62
N SER A 67 17.04 -24.52 -4.35
CA SER A 67 16.98 -24.47 -5.80
C SER A 67 16.46 -23.11 -6.29
N TRP A 68 16.70 -22.80 -7.56
CA TRP A 68 16.17 -21.59 -8.18
C TRP A 68 14.64 -21.54 -8.06
N THR A 69 13.93 -22.64 -8.30
CA THR A 69 12.47 -22.75 -8.12
C THR A 69 12.05 -22.53 -6.67
N GLY A 70 12.80 -23.06 -5.70
CA GLY A 70 12.50 -22.84 -4.29
C GLY A 70 12.65 -21.37 -3.88
N ARG A 71 13.64 -20.65 -4.43
CA ARG A 71 13.78 -19.19 -4.24
C ARG A 71 12.60 -18.41 -4.82
N ILE A 72 12.10 -18.80 -5.99
CA ILE A 72 10.87 -18.20 -6.57
C ILE A 72 9.69 -18.42 -5.63
N ASN A 73 9.51 -19.65 -5.14
CA ASN A 73 8.43 -19.98 -4.22
C ASN A 73 8.51 -19.20 -2.90
N ILE A 74 9.70 -18.96 -2.37
CA ILE A 74 9.90 -18.11 -1.19
C ILE A 74 9.39 -16.69 -1.46
N ILE A 75 9.72 -16.11 -2.61
CA ILE A 75 9.26 -14.77 -2.97
C ILE A 75 7.74 -14.73 -3.14
N ASN A 76 7.19 -15.71 -3.87
CA ASN A 76 5.75 -15.84 -4.10
C ASN A 76 4.96 -16.04 -2.80
N ARG A 77 5.48 -16.78 -1.82
CA ARG A 77 4.77 -17.08 -0.57
C ARG A 77 5.05 -16.09 0.57
N SER A 78 6.16 -15.37 0.54
CA SER A 78 6.55 -14.47 1.65
C SER A 78 6.34 -13.01 1.29
N ILE A 79 6.89 -12.58 0.15
CA ILE A 79 7.00 -11.16 -0.19
C ILE A 79 5.73 -10.68 -0.87
N LEU A 80 5.23 -11.46 -1.82
CA LEU A 80 4.03 -11.11 -2.58
C LEU A 80 2.78 -10.94 -1.70
N PRO A 81 2.43 -11.85 -0.78
CA PRO A 81 1.26 -11.66 0.08
C PRO A 81 1.45 -10.47 1.04
N ASN A 82 2.65 -10.27 1.60
CA ASN A 82 2.92 -9.14 2.49
C ASN A 82 2.79 -7.79 1.74
N ALA A 83 3.32 -7.71 0.51
CA ALA A 83 3.18 -6.52 -0.32
C ALA A 83 1.71 -6.26 -0.72
N THR A 84 0.99 -7.30 -1.17
CA THR A 84 -0.42 -7.20 -1.58
C THR A 84 -1.31 -6.75 -0.44
N TYR A 85 -1.05 -7.27 0.77
CA TYR A 85 -1.76 -6.89 1.98
C TYR A 85 -1.65 -5.38 2.28
N LYS A 86 -0.46 -4.78 2.09
CA LYS A 86 -0.26 -3.33 2.27
C LYS A 86 -0.80 -2.50 1.09
N PHE A 87 -0.84 -3.05 -0.12
CA PHE A 87 -1.37 -2.34 -1.30
C PHE A 87 -2.89 -2.21 -1.30
N ASN A 88 -3.62 -3.22 -0.83
CA ASN A 88 -5.10 -3.23 -0.85
C ASN A 88 -5.74 -2.03 -0.12
N PRO A 89 -5.36 -1.72 1.15
CA PRO A 89 -5.99 -0.63 1.91
C PRO A 89 -5.39 0.75 1.61
N ILE A 90 -4.17 0.83 1.06
CA ILE A 90 -3.48 2.10 0.80
C ILE A 90 -3.42 2.36 -0.71
N LEU A 91 -4.46 3.03 -1.22
CA LEU A 91 -4.57 3.41 -2.64
C LEU A 91 -3.77 4.68 -2.98
N ILE A 92 -2.50 4.72 -2.58
CA ILE A 92 -1.60 5.87 -2.82
C ILE A 92 -0.69 5.60 -4.00
N LYS A 93 -0.41 6.63 -4.78
CA LYS A 93 0.61 6.59 -5.85
C LYS A 93 2.00 6.30 -5.27
N ILE A 94 2.44 5.06 -5.41
CA ILE A 94 3.80 4.65 -5.03
C ILE A 94 4.81 5.10 -6.12
N PRO A 95 5.94 5.75 -5.74
CA PRO A 95 7.00 6.13 -6.67
C PRO A 95 7.56 4.94 -7.45
N THR A 96 7.89 5.12 -8.72
CA THR A 96 8.46 4.04 -9.55
C THR A 96 9.83 3.57 -9.06
N ALA A 97 10.60 4.45 -8.40
CA ALA A 97 11.88 4.13 -7.77
C ALA A 97 11.75 3.02 -6.72
N TYR A 98 10.68 3.03 -5.91
CA TYR A 98 10.41 1.99 -4.91
C TYR A 98 10.39 0.58 -5.53
N PHE A 99 9.68 0.42 -6.64
CA PHE A 99 9.58 -0.86 -7.32
C PHE A 99 10.90 -1.27 -7.99
N LYS A 100 11.70 -0.31 -8.47
CA LYS A 100 13.03 -0.58 -9.01
C LYS A 100 13.95 -1.12 -7.90
N ASP A 101 13.92 -0.50 -6.72
CA ASP A 101 14.73 -0.93 -5.59
C ASP A 101 14.34 -2.33 -5.10
N LEU A 102 13.04 -2.59 -4.94
CA LEU A 102 12.55 -3.93 -4.59
C LEU A 102 12.98 -4.96 -5.63
N LYS A 103 12.84 -4.64 -6.92
CA LYS A 103 13.30 -5.51 -8.00
C LYS A 103 14.79 -5.82 -7.88
N GLN A 104 15.63 -4.84 -7.55
CA GLN A 104 17.06 -5.05 -7.35
C GLN A 104 17.35 -5.95 -6.14
N ILE A 105 16.65 -5.76 -5.02
CA ILE A 105 16.79 -6.63 -3.83
C ILE A 105 16.45 -8.08 -4.18
N LEU A 106 15.32 -8.31 -4.85
CA LEU A 106 14.92 -9.65 -5.30
C LEU A 106 15.91 -10.24 -6.29
N GLN A 107 16.41 -9.45 -7.24
CA GLN A 107 17.43 -9.88 -8.19
C GLN A 107 18.73 -10.30 -7.49
N LYS A 108 19.21 -9.52 -6.49
CA LYS A 108 20.38 -9.90 -5.69
C LYS A 108 20.16 -11.22 -4.94
N PHE A 109 18.95 -11.44 -4.41
CA PHE A 109 18.58 -12.69 -3.76
C PHE A 109 18.54 -13.88 -4.73
N PHE A 110 18.05 -13.67 -5.96
CA PHE A 110 18.06 -14.70 -7.00
C PHE A 110 19.47 -15.05 -7.47
N VAL A 111 20.26 -14.03 -7.80
CA VAL A 111 21.58 -14.18 -8.41
C VAL A 111 22.61 -14.72 -7.43
N ASN A 112 22.44 -14.52 -6.12
CA ASN A 112 23.28 -15.02 -5.02
C ASN A 112 24.53 -15.86 -5.42
N LYS A 113 25.65 -15.16 -5.68
CA LYS A 113 26.97 -15.70 -6.07
C LYS A 113 27.06 -16.47 -7.40
N ILE A 114 25.95 -16.74 -8.10
CA ILE A 114 25.89 -17.43 -9.38
C ILE A 114 25.64 -16.41 -10.50
N ARG A 115 26.52 -16.33 -11.50
CA ARG A 115 26.36 -15.40 -12.64
C ARG A 115 25.03 -15.70 -13.35
N PRO A 116 24.14 -14.71 -13.55
CA PRO A 116 22.87 -14.96 -14.23
C PRO A 116 23.14 -15.27 -15.69
N GLN A 117 22.99 -16.54 -16.08
CA GLN A 117 23.16 -16.97 -17.47
C GLN A 117 21.89 -16.72 -18.31
N ILE A 118 20.72 -16.61 -17.66
CA ILE A 118 19.43 -16.45 -18.32
C ILE A 118 18.95 -15.00 -18.19
N VAL A 119 18.53 -14.42 -19.32
CA VAL A 119 17.96 -13.06 -19.37
C VAL A 119 16.72 -12.98 -18.48
N THR A 120 16.69 -12.03 -17.54
CA THR A 120 15.57 -11.85 -16.60
C THR A 120 14.20 -11.65 -17.28
N ALA A 121 14.16 -11.24 -18.55
CA ALA A 121 12.95 -11.17 -19.35
C ALA A 121 12.37 -12.57 -19.68
N ILE A 122 13.22 -13.57 -19.91
CA ILE A 122 12.81 -14.97 -20.16
C ILE A 122 12.25 -15.58 -18.87
N LEU A 123 12.90 -15.33 -17.73
CA LEU A 123 12.45 -15.82 -16.42
C LEU A 123 11.06 -15.32 -16.01
N ARG A 124 10.64 -14.16 -16.52
CA ARG A 124 9.32 -13.56 -16.24
C ARG A 124 8.18 -14.17 -17.05
N LYS A 125 8.50 -14.89 -18.14
CA LYS A 125 7.47 -15.50 -18.97
C LYS A 125 6.71 -16.57 -18.18
N ASN A 126 5.51 -16.90 -18.65
CA ASN A 126 4.71 -17.97 -18.07
C ASN A 126 5.38 -19.34 -18.26
N ASN A 127 5.07 -20.27 -17.36
CA ASN A 127 5.62 -21.64 -17.41
C ASN A 127 5.25 -22.35 -18.73
N ASN A 128 4.08 -22.04 -19.30
CA ASN A 128 3.60 -22.62 -20.57
C ASN A 128 4.47 -22.25 -21.79
N VAL A 129 5.30 -21.22 -21.70
CA VAL A 129 6.21 -20.78 -22.76
C VAL A 129 7.68 -20.92 -22.32
N GLY A 130 7.95 -21.83 -21.36
CA GLY A 130 9.29 -22.11 -20.85
C GLY A 130 9.87 -21.04 -19.92
N GLY A 131 9.03 -20.14 -19.38
CA GLY A 131 9.42 -19.18 -18.36
C GLY A 131 9.33 -19.74 -16.94
N LEU A 132 9.71 -18.92 -15.95
CA LEU A 132 9.76 -19.31 -14.53
C LEU A 132 8.77 -18.53 -13.65
N THR A 133 7.89 -17.70 -14.23
CA THR A 133 6.85 -16.94 -13.51
C THR A 133 7.36 -16.12 -12.31
N ILE A 134 8.52 -15.46 -12.44
CA ILE A 134 8.98 -14.55 -11.38
C ILE A 134 7.96 -13.41 -11.20
N PRO A 135 7.47 -13.14 -9.97
CA PRO A 135 6.43 -12.14 -9.74
C PRO A 135 6.96 -10.72 -9.97
N ASP A 136 6.18 -9.91 -10.69
CA ASP A 136 6.42 -8.48 -10.82
C ASP A 136 5.53 -7.71 -9.84
N ILE A 137 6.09 -7.34 -8.68
CA ILE A 137 5.37 -6.62 -7.62
C ILE A 137 4.67 -5.35 -8.12
N LYS A 138 5.23 -4.67 -9.14
CA LYS A 138 4.61 -3.48 -9.73
C LYS A 138 3.32 -3.82 -10.49
N LEU A 139 3.30 -4.94 -11.20
CA LEU A 139 2.10 -5.42 -11.88
C LEU A 139 1.02 -5.81 -10.88
N TYR A 140 1.40 -6.49 -9.79
CA TYR A 140 0.46 -6.82 -8.71
C TYR A 140 -0.13 -5.58 -8.06
N TYR A 141 0.69 -4.57 -7.75
CA TYR A 141 0.20 -3.29 -7.25
C TYR A 141 -0.82 -2.63 -8.20
N LYS A 142 -0.53 -2.60 -9.51
CA LYS A 142 -1.47 -2.07 -10.51
C LYS A 142 -2.77 -2.89 -10.55
N ALA A 143 -2.65 -4.22 -10.53
CA ALA A 143 -3.80 -5.12 -10.54
C ALA A 143 -4.67 -4.94 -9.28
N THR A 144 -4.07 -4.78 -8.11
CA THR A 144 -4.75 -4.46 -6.85
C THR A 144 -5.53 -3.16 -6.97
N ILE A 145 -4.89 -2.07 -7.44
CA ILE A 145 -5.58 -0.78 -7.60
C ILE A 145 -6.76 -0.90 -8.56
N LEU A 146 -6.57 -1.55 -9.70
CA LEU A 146 -7.62 -1.72 -10.69
C LEU A 146 -8.78 -2.57 -10.15
N LYS A 147 -8.47 -3.67 -9.45
CA LYS A 147 -9.46 -4.54 -8.80
C LYS A 147 -10.28 -3.74 -7.78
N THR A 148 -9.62 -2.94 -6.95
CA THR A 148 -10.29 -2.10 -5.96
C THR A 148 -11.15 -1.05 -6.65
N ALA A 149 -10.60 -0.30 -7.61
CA ALA A 149 -11.38 0.70 -8.36
C ALA A 149 -12.62 0.09 -9.04
N TRP A 150 -12.47 -1.08 -9.67
CA TRP A 150 -13.58 -1.81 -10.29
C TRP A 150 -14.63 -2.27 -9.27
N TYR A 151 -14.19 -2.79 -8.12
CA TYR A 151 -15.09 -3.19 -7.03
C TYR A 151 -15.93 -2.01 -6.55
N TRP A 152 -15.30 -0.87 -6.28
CA TRP A 152 -15.98 0.35 -5.83
C TRP A 152 -16.96 0.87 -6.87
N HIS A 153 -16.61 0.78 -8.15
CA HIS A 153 -17.52 1.16 -9.24
C HIS A 153 -18.75 0.23 -9.31
N LYS A 154 -18.55 -1.09 -9.22
CA LYS A 154 -19.64 -2.08 -9.39
C LYS A 154 -20.58 -2.14 -8.19
N TYR A 155 -20.04 -2.07 -6.97
CA TYR A 155 -20.80 -2.29 -5.73
C TYR A 155 -21.21 -1.00 -5.01
N ARG A 156 -21.05 0.16 -5.66
CA ARG A 156 -21.41 1.49 -5.12
C ARG A 156 -22.83 1.57 -4.53
N HIS A 157 -23.77 0.85 -5.13
CA HIS A 157 -25.19 0.83 -4.74
C HIS A 157 -25.52 -0.16 -3.59
N ILE A 158 -24.58 -1.04 -3.22
CA ILE A 158 -24.76 -2.08 -2.19
C ILE A 158 -24.03 -1.72 -0.90
N ASP A 159 -22.95 -0.93 -0.97
CA ASP A 159 -22.15 -0.57 0.20
C ASP A 159 -23.01 0.11 1.28
N GLN A 160 -23.13 -0.58 2.42
CA GLN A 160 -23.97 -0.16 3.56
C GLN A 160 -23.57 1.22 4.11
N GLY A 161 -22.31 1.65 3.94
CA GLY A 161 -21.85 2.99 4.33
C GLY A 161 -22.63 4.12 3.65
N ASN A 162 -23.05 3.92 2.39
CA ASN A 162 -23.81 4.90 1.61
C ASN A 162 -25.30 4.94 1.99
N ARG A 163 -25.79 4.02 2.84
CA ARG A 163 -27.18 4.03 3.35
C ARG A 163 -27.33 4.80 4.66
N THR A 164 -26.25 4.95 5.42
CA THR A 164 -26.21 5.74 6.67
C THR A 164 -26.00 7.23 6.45
N GLU A 165 -25.53 7.63 5.26
CA GLU A 165 -25.51 9.03 4.84
C GLU A 165 -26.91 9.39 4.33
N ASN A 166 -27.59 10.25 5.09
CA ASN A 166 -28.95 10.71 4.81
C ASN A 166 -29.05 11.21 3.35
N PRO A 167 -30.14 10.91 2.59
CA PRO A 167 -30.32 11.42 1.22
C PRO A 167 -30.52 12.95 1.13
N GLU A 168 -30.45 13.67 2.25
CA GLU A 168 -30.64 15.12 2.33
C GLU A 168 -29.44 15.93 1.82
N ILE A 169 -28.24 15.33 1.73
CA ILE A 169 -27.02 16.05 1.36
C ILE A 169 -26.51 15.52 0.00
N ASP A 170 -26.46 16.41 -0.99
CA ASP A 170 -25.97 16.10 -2.34
C ASP A 170 -24.49 15.64 -2.27
N PRO A 171 -24.13 14.47 -2.85
CA PRO A 171 -22.76 14.00 -2.97
C PRO A 171 -21.74 15.04 -3.48
N SER A 172 -22.20 16.04 -4.26
CA SER A 172 -21.35 17.14 -4.74
C SER A 172 -20.85 18.06 -3.62
N GLN A 173 -21.62 18.22 -2.53
CA GLN A 173 -21.25 19.00 -1.34
C GLN A 173 -20.22 18.27 -0.48
N TYR A 174 -20.29 16.94 -0.45
CA TYR A 174 -19.36 16.09 0.29
C TYR A 174 -17.92 16.19 -0.23
N ALA A 175 -17.77 16.23 -1.56
CA ALA A 175 -16.47 16.43 -2.18
C ALA A 175 -15.84 17.79 -1.80
N GLN A 176 -16.66 18.81 -1.55
CA GLN A 176 -16.20 20.14 -1.12
C GLN A 176 -15.81 20.18 0.36
N LEU A 177 -16.55 19.45 1.22
CA LEU A 177 -16.28 19.36 2.67
C LEU A 177 -15.07 18.49 3.02
N ILE A 178 -14.87 17.37 2.30
CA ILE A 178 -13.75 16.43 2.54
C ILE A 178 -12.46 16.95 1.92
N PHE A 179 -12.55 17.52 0.73
CA PHE A 179 -11.42 18.13 0.05
C PHE A 179 -11.62 19.64 0.10
N ASP A 180 -11.37 20.20 1.29
CA ASP A 180 -11.28 21.64 1.49
C ASP A 180 -10.37 22.24 0.41
N LYS A 181 -10.99 22.80 -0.64
CA LYS A 181 -10.28 23.51 -1.68
C LYS A 181 -9.86 24.81 -1.02
N GLY A 182 -8.63 24.81 -0.50
CA GLY A 182 -8.02 25.98 0.10
C GLY A 182 -8.40 27.25 -0.67
N ASP A 183 -8.86 28.22 0.10
CA ASP A 183 -9.41 29.50 -0.32
C ASP A 183 -8.85 29.99 -1.65
N LYS A 184 -9.73 30.06 -2.66
CA LYS A 184 -9.56 31.00 -3.75
C LYS A 184 -9.95 32.39 -3.24
N SER A 185 -8.98 33.06 -2.63
CA SER A 185 -8.95 34.50 -2.45
C SER A 185 -7.47 34.88 -2.54
N ILE A 186 -7.00 35.87 -3.31
CA ILE A 186 -7.54 37.18 -3.68
C ILE A 186 -6.93 37.60 -5.05
N GLN A 187 -7.59 38.56 -5.70
CA GLN A 187 -7.21 39.41 -6.85
C GLN A 187 -5.72 39.51 -7.23
#